data_AF-A0A315ZED6-F1
#
_entry.id   AF-A0A315ZED6-F1
#
_cell.length_a   1.000
_cell.length_b   1.000
_cell.length_c   1.000
_cell.angle_alpha   90.00
_cell.angle_beta   90.00
_cell.angle_gamma   90.00
#
_symmetry.space_group_name_H-M   'P 1'
#
loop_
_entity.id
_entity.type
_entity.pdbx_description
1 polymer ?
#
loop_
_entity_poly.entity_id
_entity_poly.type
_entity_poly.pdbx_seq_one_letter_code
_entity_poly.pdbx_strand_id
1 'polypeptide(L)'
;MQKETLNYILESVETQSYFSYQQDDYVRQLFIEALKQKDISKSELKQSQYAFLLNKPNFRKITAQSGGKAYSLSQLDGIDTLSHKAFSLSFGRWGKEIKHRNRSYYQTSCPSENLVLQLNFDLAHDLLYHKLFNVKEEGHPFTWDCHPISEKHKTMAWARIDLCLETEEAFIEEVQNDWLREAFEVHTIIKARTEKRRKSHWINDYTDLNSFEKYMEFLKPYQKLWSEAILMASLDFLLNTVGIQKVFYHSYESGNHFKQLRWSKPPKSLYTQLPKRFGFQKTKEMPQFWQNEHYLKKKIRTFEGELYCFDFRL
;
A
#
# COMPACT_ATOMS: atom_id res chain seq x y z
N MET A 1 -16.72 -2.68 5.89
CA MET A 1 -17.23 -3.36 4.69
C MET A 1 -18.37 -4.28 5.06
N GLN A 2 -19.43 -4.34 4.24
CA GLN A 2 -20.43 -5.40 4.38
C GLN A 2 -19.80 -6.76 4.08
N LYS A 3 -20.19 -7.80 4.83
CA LYS A 3 -19.54 -9.12 4.76
C LYS A 3 -19.74 -9.77 3.41
N GLU A 4 -20.92 -9.60 2.83
CA GLU A 4 -21.33 -10.10 1.53
C GLU A 4 -20.45 -9.50 0.43
N THR A 5 -20.22 -8.19 0.46
CA THR A 5 -19.32 -7.49 -0.46
C THR A 5 -17.89 -8.02 -0.36
N LEU A 6 -17.38 -8.21 0.86
CA LEU A 6 -16.03 -8.72 1.06
C LEU A 6 -15.87 -10.14 0.51
N ASN A 7 -16.83 -11.02 0.78
CA ASN A 7 -16.81 -12.39 0.27
C ASN A 7 -16.89 -12.40 -1.26
N TYR A 8 -17.80 -11.64 -1.85
CA TYR A 8 -17.93 -11.52 -3.30
C TYR A 8 -16.62 -11.08 -3.97
N ILE A 9 -15.94 -10.07 -3.41
CA ILE A 9 -14.64 -9.62 -3.93
C ILE A 9 -13.60 -10.73 -3.80
N LEU A 10 -13.47 -11.34 -2.62
CA LEU A 10 -12.46 -12.38 -2.38
C LEU A 10 -12.64 -13.60 -3.29
N GLU A 11 -13.88 -14.02 -3.54
CA GLU A 11 -14.21 -15.09 -4.48
C GLU A 11 -13.91 -14.71 -5.94
N SER A 12 -14.06 -13.43 -6.29
CA SER A 12 -13.82 -12.93 -7.65
C SER A 12 -12.34 -12.75 -7.99
N VAL A 13 -11.46 -12.61 -6.98
CA VAL A 13 -10.02 -12.33 -7.15
C VAL A 13 -9.13 -13.55 -6.87
N GLU A 14 -9.71 -14.75 -6.77
CA GLU A 14 -8.99 -16.00 -6.45
C GLU A 14 -7.82 -16.33 -7.41
N THR A 15 -7.74 -15.71 -8.59
CA THR A 15 -6.62 -15.86 -9.51
C THR A 15 -5.43 -14.97 -9.12
N GLN A 16 -4.25 -15.59 -8.97
CA GLN A 16 -2.98 -14.89 -8.76
C GLN A 16 -2.79 -13.80 -9.83
N SER A 17 -2.77 -12.54 -9.40
CA SER A 17 -2.56 -11.39 -10.27
C SER A 17 -1.11 -10.91 -10.13
N TYR A 18 -0.47 -10.61 -11.25
CA TYR A 18 0.89 -10.07 -11.26
C TYR A 18 0.85 -8.55 -11.32
N PHE A 19 1.68 -7.90 -10.51
CA PHE A 19 1.83 -6.46 -10.48
C PHE A 19 3.28 -6.08 -10.75
N SER A 20 3.52 -5.48 -11.91
CA SER A 20 4.85 -5.00 -12.29
C SER A 20 5.04 -3.56 -11.85
N TYR A 21 6.13 -3.29 -11.13
CA TYR A 21 6.39 -1.95 -10.60
C TYR A 21 7.87 -1.59 -10.56
N GLN A 22 8.14 -0.30 -10.75
CA GLN A 22 9.44 0.33 -10.48
C GLN A 22 9.24 1.66 -9.76
N GLN A 23 10.31 2.19 -9.18
CA GLN A 23 10.26 3.47 -8.47
C GLN A 23 9.70 4.60 -9.36
N ASP A 24 8.81 5.40 -8.78
CA ASP A 24 8.12 6.51 -9.44
C ASP A 24 7.23 6.11 -10.66
N ASP A 25 6.94 4.81 -10.88
CA ASP A 25 6.04 4.36 -11.96
C ASP A 25 4.59 4.78 -11.73
N TYR A 26 4.21 5.10 -10.49
CA TYR A 26 2.89 5.66 -10.18
C TYR A 26 2.58 6.91 -11.00
N VAL A 27 3.60 7.69 -11.38
CA VAL A 27 3.42 8.90 -12.21
C VAL A 27 2.88 8.53 -13.59
N ARG A 28 3.42 7.47 -14.19
CA ARG A 28 2.95 6.95 -15.49
C ARG A 28 1.56 6.37 -15.34
N GLN A 29 1.35 5.52 -14.33
CA GLN A 29 0.06 4.84 -14.13
C GLN A 29 -1.07 5.85 -13.87
N LEU A 30 -0.89 6.80 -12.96
CA LEU A 30 -1.91 7.84 -12.71
C LEU A 30 -2.16 8.73 -13.92
N PHE A 31 -1.14 8.97 -14.76
CA PHE A 31 -1.35 9.70 -15.99
C PHE A 31 -2.18 8.91 -17.01
N ILE A 32 -1.92 7.61 -17.14
CA ILE A 32 -2.76 6.69 -17.94
C ILE A 32 -4.20 6.73 -17.45
N GLU A 33 -4.43 6.68 -16.13
CA GLU A 33 -5.79 6.75 -15.56
C GLU A 33 -6.52 8.06 -15.90
N ALA A 34 -5.79 9.18 -15.97
CA ALA A 34 -6.37 10.43 -16.45
C ALA A 34 -6.76 10.33 -17.94
N LEU A 35 -5.87 9.80 -18.78
CA LEU A 35 -6.08 9.72 -20.23
C LEU A 35 -7.13 8.68 -20.65
N LYS A 36 -7.39 7.65 -19.84
CA LYS A 36 -8.49 6.69 -20.08
C LYS A 36 -9.87 7.35 -20.12
N GLN A 37 -10.04 8.51 -19.46
CA GLN A 37 -11.31 9.22 -19.42
C GLN A 37 -11.52 10.10 -20.64
N LYS A 38 -10.46 10.81 -21.07
CA LYS A 38 -10.43 11.60 -22.30
C LYS A 38 -9.00 11.99 -22.64
N ASP A 39 -8.75 12.40 -23.87
CA ASP A 39 -7.55 13.15 -24.22
C ASP A 39 -7.54 14.48 -23.44
N ILE A 40 -6.38 14.85 -22.87
CA ILE A 40 -6.27 16.01 -21.96
C ILE A 40 -5.24 16.97 -22.51
N SER A 41 -5.62 18.25 -22.66
CA SER A 41 -4.66 19.31 -22.94
C SER A 41 -3.79 19.62 -21.71
N LYS A 42 -2.62 20.21 -21.93
CA LYS A 42 -1.77 20.68 -20.82
C LYS A 42 -2.48 21.67 -19.89
N SER A 43 -3.42 22.47 -20.42
CA SER A 43 -4.19 23.43 -19.63
C SER A 43 -5.24 22.73 -18.76
N GLU A 44 -5.97 21.76 -19.31
CA GLU A 44 -6.94 20.97 -18.54
C GLU A 44 -6.23 20.17 -17.44
N LEU A 45 -5.08 19.56 -17.75
CA LEU A 45 -4.31 18.81 -16.75
C LEU A 45 -3.88 19.69 -15.57
N LYS A 46 -3.51 20.95 -15.82
CA LYS A 46 -3.17 21.94 -14.78
C LYS A 46 -4.34 22.30 -13.88
N GLN A 47 -5.57 22.18 -14.37
CA GLN A 47 -6.79 22.53 -13.65
C GLN A 47 -7.43 21.32 -12.95
N SER A 48 -7.04 20.11 -13.32
CA SER A 48 -7.52 18.84 -12.73
C SER A 48 -6.80 18.46 -11.43
N GLN A 49 -7.31 17.46 -10.70
CA GLN A 49 -6.58 16.86 -9.57
C GLN A 49 -5.23 16.25 -9.96
N TYR A 50 -4.98 15.97 -11.24
CA TYR A 50 -3.71 15.41 -11.74
C TYR A 50 -2.61 16.47 -11.95
N ALA A 51 -2.87 17.75 -11.63
CA ALA A 51 -1.90 18.83 -11.80
C ALA A 51 -0.56 18.59 -11.10
N PHE A 52 -0.55 17.82 -10.00
CA PHE A 52 0.68 17.46 -9.28
C PHE A 52 1.68 16.65 -10.12
N LEU A 53 1.22 15.94 -11.15
CA LEU A 53 2.07 15.16 -12.05
C LEU A 53 3.03 16.06 -12.85
N LEU A 54 2.62 17.29 -13.17
CA LEU A 54 3.42 18.26 -13.94
C LEU A 54 4.78 18.60 -13.29
N ASN A 55 4.85 18.43 -11.97
CA ASN A 55 6.04 18.70 -11.18
C ASN A 55 6.95 17.47 -11.01
N LYS A 56 6.58 16.32 -11.57
CA LYS A 56 7.32 15.06 -11.43
C LYS A 56 8.36 14.92 -12.55
N PRO A 57 9.62 14.56 -12.23
CA PRO A 57 10.66 14.34 -13.24
C PRO A 57 10.26 13.28 -14.29
N ASN A 58 9.67 12.16 -13.84
CA ASN A 58 9.23 11.11 -14.75
C ASN A 58 8.10 11.56 -15.69
N PHE A 59 7.20 12.42 -15.23
CA PHE A 59 6.16 12.99 -16.11
C PHE A 59 6.78 13.80 -17.24
N ARG A 60 7.81 14.61 -16.94
CA ARG A 60 8.52 15.40 -17.97
C ARG A 60 9.23 14.51 -18.97
N LYS A 61 9.80 13.38 -18.52
CA LYS A 61 10.43 12.39 -19.42
C LYS A 61 9.39 11.76 -20.35
N ILE A 62 8.27 11.32 -19.78
CA ILE A 62 7.15 10.70 -20.51
C ILE A 62 6.58 11.66 -21.56
N THR A 63 6.39 12.92 -21.20
CA THR A 63 5.78 13.94 -22.07
C THR A 63 6.76 14.72 -22.93
N ALA A 64 8.07 14.44 -22.85
CA ALA A 64 9.09 15.18 -23.60
C ALA A 64 8.91 15.10 -25.13
N GLN A 65 8.33 13.99 -25.60
CA GLN A 65 8.09 13.73 -27.02
C GLN A 65 6.71 14.20 -27.49
N SER A 66 5.84 14.63 -26.56
CA SER A 66 4.52 15.15 -26.87
C SER A 66 4.62 16.59 -27.38
N GLY A 67 4.81 16.76 -28.69
CA GLY A 67 4.77 18.07 -29.36
C GLY A 67 3.36 18.61 -29.65
N GLY A 68 2.30 17.85 -29.28
CA GLY A 68 0.90 18.17 -29.57
C GLY A 68 0.22 19.10 -28.57
N LYS A 69 -0.97 19.62 -28.93
CA LYS A 69 -1.82 20.43 -28.03
C LYS A 69 -2.47 19.61 -26.90
N ALA A 70 -2.60 18.30 -27.10
CA ALA A 70 -3.20 17.35 -26.16
C ALA A 70 -2.36 16.09 -26.01
N TYR A 71 -2.46 15.48 -24.84
CA TYR A 71 -1.91 14.17 -24.53
C TYR A 71 -2.95 13.09 -24.83
N SER A 72 -2.51 11.98 -25.40
CA SER A 72 -3.34 10.81 -25.71
C SER A 72 -2.64 9.53 -25.28
N LEU A 73 -3.39 8.46 -25.05
CA LEU A 73 -2.83 7.16 -24.64
C LEU A 73 -1.81 6.62 -25.66
N SER A 74 -2.06 6.81 -26.96
CA SER A 74 -1.16 6.38 -28.03
C SER A 74 0.23 7.03 -27.99
N GLN A 75 0.39 8.18 -27.33
CA GLN A 75 1.69 8.83 -27.15
C GLN A 75 2.53 8.18 -26.04
N LEU A 76 1.91 7.31 -25.23
CA LEU A 76 2.59 6.57 -24.17
C LEU A 76 3.09 5.20 -24.64
N ASP A 77 2.72 4.78 -25.86
CA ASP A 77 3.18 3.54 -26.46
C ASP A 77 4.70 3.59 -26.71
N GLY A 78 5.40 2.52 -26.33
CA GLY A 78 6.85 2.40 -26.56
C GLY A 78 7.73 3.14 -25.55
N ILE A 79 7.16 3.75 -24.50
CA ILE A 79 7.94 4.18 -23.33
C ILE A 79 8.32 2.93 -22.54
N ASP A 80 9.40 2.30 -22.97
CA ASP A 80 9.94 1.11 -22.34
C ASP A 80 10.48 1.49 -20.95
N THR A 81 9.85 0.96 -19.92
CA THR A 81 10.26 1.19 -18.54
C THR A 81 11.19 0.07 -18.09
N LEU A 82 12.45 0.46 -17.87
CA LEU A 82 13.54 -0.37 -17.35
C LEU A 82 13.12 -1.24 -16.15
N SER A 83 13.72 -2.44 -16.07
CA SER A 83 13.74 -3.42 -14.95
C SER A 83 12.62 -3.31 -13.90
N HIS A 84 11.37 -3.56 -14.30
CA HIS A 84 10.30 -3.76 -13.32
C HIS A 84 10.58 -4.96 -12.42
N LYS A 85 10.14 -4.85 -11.16
CA LYS A 85 9.93 -6.02 -10.32
C LYS A 85 8.54 -6.57 -10.55
N ALA A 86 8.46 -7.88 -10.75
CA ALA A 86 7.22 -8.60 -10.97
C ALA A 86 6.72 -9.17 -9.62
N PHE A 87 5.93 -8.38 -8.92
CA PHE A 87 5.29 -8.80 -7.67
C PHE A 87 4.09 -9.69 -7.96
N SER A 88 3.71 -10.51 -6.99
CA SER A 88 2.41 -11.19 -7.00
C SER A 88 1.48 -10.57 -5.97
N LEU A 89 0.21 -10.45 -6.33
CA LEU A 89 -0.84 -10.00 -5.45
C LEU A 89 -1.59 -11.20 -4.88
N SER A 90 -1.88 -11.14 -3.58
CA SER A 90 -2.86 -12.01 -2.95
C SER A 90 -3.83 -11.17 -2.13
N PHE A 91 -4.96 -11.77 -1.77
CA PHE A 91 -6.02 -11.09 -1.03
C PHE A 91 -6.41 -11.87 0.20
N GLY A 92 -6.83 -11.14 1.23
CA GLY A 92 -7.29 -11.72 2.49
C GLY A 92 -8.26 -10.81 3.21
N ARG A 93 -8.48 -11.10 4.48
CA ARG A 93 -9.38 -10.34 5.35
C ARG A 93 -8.71 -9.99 6.66
N TRP A 94 -9.11 -8.87 7.25
CA TRP A 94 -8.63 -8.46 8.56
C TRP A 94 -9.71 -7.76 9.37
N GLY A 95 -9.82 -8.09 10.65
CA GLY A 95 -10.76 -7.45 11.56
C GLY A 95 -11.79 -8.43 12.10
N LYS A 96 -12.81 -7.88 12.78
CA LYS A 96 -13.97 -8.61 13.28
C LYS A 96 -15.17 -7.68 13.35
N GLU A 97 -16.36 -8.26 13.23
CA GLU A 97 -17.64 -7.57 13.23
C GLU A 97 -17.95 -6.83 14.55
N ILE A 98 -17.49 -7.34 15.70
CA ILE A 98 -17.83 -6.76 17.01
C ILE A 98 -16.61 -6.05 17.62
N LYS A 99 -16.54 -4.72 17.45
CA LYS A 99 -15.52 -3.86 18.08
C LYS A 99 -15.80 -3.55 19.56
N HIS A 100 -17.06 -3.64 20.00
CA HIS A 100 -17.53 -3.02 21.26
C HIS A 100 -17.23 -3.78 22.56
N ARG A 101 -16.66 -4.99 22.51
CA ARG A 101 -16.41 -5.76 23.74
C ARG A 101 -14.98 -6.20 23.98
N ASN A 102 -14.07 -6.23 23.01
CA ASN A 102 -12.66 -6.44 23.34
C ASN A 102 -11.67 -6.30 22.18
N ARG A 103 -10.47 -5.83 22.56
CA ARG A 103 -9.16 -5.83 21.89
C ARG A 103 -8.92 -4.71 20.86
N SER A 104 -8.19 -3.69 21.33
CA SER A 104 -7.40 -2.69 20.58
C SER A 104 -6.45 -3.26 19.51
N TYR A 105 -6.38 -4.58 19.40
CA TYR A 105 -5.49 -5.31 18.52
C TYR A 105 -5.88 -5.25 17.04
N TYR A 106 -7.18 -5.22 16.70
CA TYR A 106 -7.58 -5.19 15.28
C TYR A 106 -7.26 -3.85 14.60
N GLN A 107 -7.17 -2.76 15.36
CA GLN A 107 -6.79 -1.43 14.87
C GLN A 107 -7.55 -0.99 13.60
N THR A 108 -8.81 -1.38 13.42
CA THR A 108 -9.67 -0.96 12.30
C THR A 108 -10.43 0.31 12.66
N SER A 109 -10.73 1.16 11.68
CA SER A 109 -11.60 2.33 11.86
C SER A 109 -13.06 1.89 11.94
N CYS A 110 -13.55 1.19 10.92
CA CYS A 110 -14.89 0.61 10.86
C CYS A 110 -14.99 -0.67 11.73
N PRO A 111 -16.08 -0.88 12.49
CA PRO A 111 -16.34 -2.11 13.24
C PRO A 111 -16.80 -3.23 12.28
N SER A 112 -15.90 -3.68 11.41
CA SER A 112 -16.13 -4.75 10.45
C SER A 112 -14.81 -5.40 10.04
N GLU A 113 -14.86 -6.33 9.09
CA GLU A 113 -13.68 -6.78 8.35
C GLU A 113 -13.30 -5.77 7.26
N ASN A 114 -12.02 -5.68 6.97
CA ASN A 114 -11.43 -5.00 5.81
C ASN A 114 -10.99 -6.06 4.79
N LEU A 115 -10.98 -5.66 3.52
CA LEU A 115 -10.20 -6.32 2.50
C LEU A 115 -8.72 -6.07 2.77
N VAL A 116 -7.90 -7.12 2.64
CA VAL A 116 -6.44 -7.01 2.66
C VAL A 116 -5.93 -7.29 1.27
N LEU A 117 -5.18 -6.34 0.71
CA LEU A 117 -4.33 -6.58 -0.46
C LEU A 117 -2.91 -6.83 0.03
N GLN A 118 -2.33 -7.97 -0.32
CA GLN A 118 -0.92 -8.28 -0.03
C GLN A 118 -0.09 -8.18 -1.31
N LEU A 119 0.97 -7.39 -1.24
CA LEU A 119 2.02 -7.31 -2.24
C LEU A 119 3.16 -8.24 -1.82
N ASN A 120 3.26 -9.38 -2.50
CA ASN A 120 4.24 -10.41 -2.20
C ASN A 120 5.50 -10.22 -3.03
N PHE A 121 6.63 -10.68 -2.49
CA PHE A 121 7.92 -10.61 -3.16
C PHE A 121 7.92 -11.30 -4.54
N ASP A 122 8.90 -10.94 -5.36
CA ASP A 122 9.16 -11.54 -6.67
C ASP A 122 9.94 -12.87 -6.53
N LEU A 123 9.99 -13.66 -7.61
CA LEU A 123 10.69 -14.94 -7.61
C LEU A 123 12.19 -14.80 -7.26
N ALA A 124 12.82 -13.71 -7.68
CA ALA A 124 14.22 -13.44 -7.41
C ALA A 124 14.51 -13.36 -5.90
N HIS A 125 13.62 -12.70 -5.15
CA HIS A 125 13.70 -12.67 -3.69
C HIS A 125 13.56 -14.07 -3.10
N ASP A 126 12.54 -14.82 -3.52
CA ASP A 126 12.26 -16.13 -2.94
C ASP A 126 13.41 -17.10 -3.13
N LEU A 127 13.98 -17.16 -4.34
CA LEU A 127 15.15 -18.00 -4.63
C LEU A 127 16.36 -17.62 -3.77
N LEU A 128 16.64 -16.32 -3.61
CA LEU A 128 17.77 -15.88 -2.79
C LEU A 128 17.52 -16.17 -1.31
N TYR A 129 16.32 -15.92 -0.82
CA TYR A 129 15.94 -16.19 0.57
C TYR A 129 16.10 -17.67 0.89
N HIS A 130 15.58 -18.57 0.06
CA HIS A 130 15.75 -20.02 0.21
C HIS A 130 17.22 -20.47 0.16
N LYS A 131 18.07 -19.77 -0.59
CA LYS A 131 19.50 -20.07 -0.66
C LYS A 131 20.28 -19.63 0.59
N LEU A 132 19.87 -18.53 1.21
CA LEU A 132 20.62 -17.89 2.29
C LEU A 132 20.10 -18.26 3.68
N PHE A 133 18.85 -18.70 3.79
CA PHE A 133 18.20 -19.02 5.05
C PHE A 133 17.86 -20.51 5.12
N ASN A 134 18.01 -21.07 6.32
CA ASN A 134 17.47 -22.37 6.68
C ASN A 134 15.96 -22.23 6.89
N VAL A 135 15.20 -22.34 5.80
CA VAL A 135 13.75 -22.17 5.81
C VAL A 135 13.10 -23.38 6.46
N LYS A 136 12.51 -23.17 7.64
CA LYS A 136 11.61 -24.14 8.28
C LYS A 136 10.23 -24.02 7.63
N GLU A 137 9.47 -25.11 7.61
CA GLU A 137 8.10 -25.13 7.07
C GLU A 137 7.16 -24.17 7.83
N GLU A 138 7.43 -23.92 9.11
CA GLU A 138 6.69 -22.98 9.95
C GLU A 138 7.63 -21.92 10.54
N GLY A 139 7.18 -20.66 10.52
CA GLY A 139 7.85 -19.53 11.17
C GLY A 139 9.00 -18.94 10.36
N HIS A 140 8.71 -17.85 9.62
CA HIS A 140 9.75 -17.02 9.04
C HIS A 140 10.22 -15.95 10.05
N PRO A 141 11.52 -15.62 10.10
CA PRO A 141 12.08 -14.69 11.08
C PRO A 141 11.58 -13.25 10.94
N PHE A 142 10.87 -12.93 9.85
CA PHE A 142 10.38 -11.59 9.51
C PHE A 142 8.85 -11.54 9.36
N THR A 143 8.13 -12.58 9.80
CA THR A 143 6.65 -12.66 9.74
C THR A 143 6.00 -12.75 11.12
N TRP A 144 4.89 -12.05 11.28
CA TRP A 144 4.12 -12.00 12.51
C TRP A 144 2.74 -12.57 12.22
N ASP A 145 2.40 -13.73 12.82
CA ASP A 145 1.11 -14.42 12.62
C ASP A 145 -0.10 -13.56 13.01
N CYS A 146 0.18 -12.52 13.79
CA CYS A 146 -0.78 -11.57 14.27
C CYS A 146 -0.98 -10.40 13.28
N HIS A 147 -0.50 -10.49 12.04
CA HIS A 147 -0.60 -9.47 10.97
C HIS A 147 -1.19 -10.09 9.69
N PRO A 148 -1.78 -9.28 8.77
CA PRO A 148 -2.50 -9.78 7.60
C PRO A 148 -1.59 -10.22 6.43
N ILE A 149 -0.66 -11.14 6.69
CA ILE A 149 0.25 -11.72 5.70
C ILE A 149 -0.39 -12.88 4.94
N SER A 150 0.16 -13.22 3.77
CA SER A 150 -0.26 -14.38 2.98
C SER A 150 0.24 -15.68 3.62
N GLU A 151 -0.60 -16.71 3.65
CA GLU A 151 -0.22 -18.07 4.07
C GLU A 151 0.62 -18.79 3.01
N LYS A 152 0.52 -18.38 1.74
CA LYS A 152 1.15 -19.07 0.59
C LYS A 152 2.40 -18.34 0.06
N HIS A 153 2.48 -17.04 0.28
CA HIS A 153 3.51 -16.19 -0.32
C HIS A 153 4.23 -15.35 0.73
N LYS A 154 5.49 -14.98 0.44
CA LYS A 154 6.26 -14.09 1.31
C LYS A 154 5.77 -12.65 1.07
N THR A 155 4.92 -12.16 1.97
CA THR A 155 4.36 -10.80 1.88
C THR A 155 5.42 -9.74 2.18
N MET A 156 5.70 -8.88 1.20
CA MET A 156 6.59 -7.72 1.37
C MET A 156 5.86 -6.57 2.07
N ALA A 157 4.65 -6.27 1.61
CA ALA A 157 3.82 -5.19 2.11
C ALA A 157 2.33 -5.54 1.96
N TRP A 158 1.48 -4.86 2.70
CA TRP A 158 0.03 -5.05 2.60
C TRP A 158 -0.71 -3.73 2.83
N ALA A 159 -1.93 -3.67 2.31
CA ALA A 159 -2.87 -2.58 2.50
C ALA A 159 -4.19 -3.10 3.08
N ARG A 160 -4.76 -2.37 4.04
CA ARG A 160 -6.13 -2.61 4.53
C ARG A 160 -7.08 -1.60 3.90
N ILE A 161 -8.10 -2.12 3.26
CA ILE A 161 -9.04 -1.36 2.44
C ILE A 161 -10.46 -1.62 2.97
N ASP A 162 -11.17 -0.55 3.24
CA ASP A 162 -12.61 -0.55 3.37
C ASP A 162 -13.23 0.01 2.09
N LEU A 163 -14.40 -0.46 1.68
CA LEU A 163 -15.09 0.06 0.51
C LEU A 163 -16.59 -0.20 0.58
N CYS A 164 -17.34 0.56 -0.20
CA CYS A 164 -18.77 0.43 -0.36
C CYS A 164 -19.10 0.64 -1.84
N LEU A 165 -19.68 -0.40 -2.46
CA LEU A 165 -20.01 -0.38 -3.88
C LEU A 165 -21.17 0.57 -4.15
N GLU A 166 -22.10 0.72 -3.20
CA GLU A 166 -23.27 1.59 -3.33
C GLU A 166 -22.90 3.08 -3.34
N THR A 167 -21.88 3.47 -2.58
CA THR A 167 -21.39 4.86 -2.56
C THR A 167 -20.23 5.09 -3.51
N GLU A 168 -19.74 4.04 -4.20
CA GLU A 168 -18.57 4.08 -5.09
C GLU A 168 -17.34 4.71 -4.42
N GLU A 169 -17.14 4.42 -3.14
CA GLU A 169 -16.07 4.98 -2.32
C GLU A 169 -15.24 3.88 -1.67
N ALA A 170 -13.93 4.11 -1.61
CA ALA A 170 -12.99 3.27 -0.87
C ALA A 170 -12.22 4.10 0.15
N PHE A 171 -11.74 3.43 1.19
CA PHE A 171 -10.90 4.00 2.22
C PHE A 171 -9.70 3.08 2.45
N ILE A 172 -8.52 3.56 2.11
CA ILE A 172 -7.26 2.89 2.45
C ILE A 172 -6.92 3.25 3.90
N GLU A 173 -7.20 2.32 4.81
CA GLU A 173 -6.99 2.51 6.24
C GLU A 173 -5.50 2.48 6.61
N GLU A 174 -4.72 1.66 5.93
CA GLU A 174 -3.34 1.43 6.28
C GLU A 174 -2.56 0.81 5.14
N VAL A 175 -1.29 1.19 5.04
CA VAL A 175 -0.27 0.42 4.33
C VAL A 175 0.88 0.14 5.29
N GLN A 176 1.41 -1.08 5.26
CA GLN A 176 2.55 -1.49 6.09
C GLN A 176 3.47 -2.45 5.34
N ASN A 177 4.70 -2.56 5.84
CA ASN A 177 5.62 -3.63 5.54
C ASN A 177 6.11 -4.18 6.88
N ASP A 178 5.92 -5.47 7.11
CA ASP A 178 6.45 -6.12 8.30
C ASP A 178 7.82 -6.70 7.98
N TRP A 179 7.89 -7.50 6.92
CA TRP A 179 9.09 -8.22 6.54
C TRP A 179 10.33 -7.32 6.41
N LEU A 180 10.21 -6.21 5.66
CA LEU A 180 11.34 -5.29 5.49
C LEU A 180 11.68 -4.58 6.80
N ARG A 181 10.67 -4.04 7.52
CA ARG A 181 10.86 -3.37 8.81
C ARG A 181 11.62 -4.26 9.80
N GLU A 182 11.17 -5.49 10.01
CA GLU A 182 11.78 -6.44 10.94
C GLU A 182 13.21 -6.81 10.49
N ALA A 183 13.42 -7.09 9.19
CA ALA A 183 14.75 -7.42 8.67
C ALA A 183 15.75 -6.26 8.88
N PHE A 184 15.36 -5.03 8.58
CA PHE A 184 16.22 -3.85 8.77
C PHE A 184 16.42 -3.48 10.25
N GLU A 185 15.44 -3.70 11.11
CA GLU A 185 15.57 -3.51 12.56
C GLU A 185 16.56 -4.52 13.15
N VAL A 186 16.41 -5.81 12.83
CA VAL A 186 17.35 -6.86 13.23
C VAL A 186 18.77 -6.56 12.75
N HIS A 187 18.92 -6.12 11.50
CA HIS A 187 20.21 -5.73 10.94
C HIS A 187 20.87 -4.58 11.72
N THR A 188 20.08 -3.56 12.07
CA THR A 188 20.55 -2.42 12.86
C THR A 188 21.02 -2.87 14.24
N ILE A 189 20.23 -3.73 14.92
CA ILE A 189 20.54 -4.27 16.24
C ILE A 189 21.84 -5.09 16.20
N ILE A 190 22.03 -5.94 15.19
CA ILE A 190 23.23 -6.77 15.06
C ILE A 190 24.47 -5.91 14.83
N LYS A 191 24.39 -4.90 13.95
CA LYS A 191 25.52 -3.99 13.69
C LYS A 191 25.97 -3.23 14.93
N ALA A 192 25.04 -2.83 15.80
CA ALA A 192 25.33 -2.15 17.05
C ALA A 192 25.91 -3.05 18.16
N ARG A 193 25.89 -4.38 18.01
CA ARG A 193 26.33 -5.33 19.03
C ARG A 193 27.83 -5.67 18.92
N THR A 194 28.41 -6.07 20.05
CA THR A 194 29.76 -6.67 20.09
C THR A 194 29.77 -8.04 19.41
N GLU A 195 30.94 -8.48 18.96
CA GLU A 195 31.09 -9.75 18.25
C GLU A 195 30.49 -10.95 19.00
N LYS A 196 30.75 -11.06 20.31
CA LYS A 196 30.17 -12.11 21.17
C LYS A 196 28.63 -12.09 21.13
N ARG A 197 28.02 -10.90 21.17
CA ARG A 197 26.55 -10.74 21.17
C ARG A 197 25.92 -10.89 19.78
N ARG A 198 26.69 -10.71 18.71
CA ARG A 198 26.26 -11.00 17.34
C ARG A 198 26.18 -12.51 17.11
N LYS A 199 27.19 -13.26 17.56
CA LYS A 199 27.22 -14.73 17.44
C LYS A 199 26.11 -15.42 18.23
N SER A 200 25.61 -14.81 19.31
CA SER A 200 24.50 -15.32 20.10
C SER A 200 23.13 -14.74 19.71
N HIS A 201 23.00 -14.07 18.55
CA HIS A 201 21.72 -13.52 18.12
C HIS A 201 20.81 -14.61 17.56
N TRP A 202 19.51 -14.56 17.86
CA TRP A 202 18.53 -15.57 17.44
C TRP A 202 18.45 -15.75 15.92
N ILE A 203 18.81 -14.72 15.15
CA ILE A 203 18.83 -14.81 13.67
C ILE A 203 19.79 -15.91 13.17
N ASN A 204 20.81 -16.24 13.98
CA ASN A 204 21.79 -17.28 13.63
C ASN A 204 21.18 -18.69 13.60
N ASP A 205 19.99 -18.87 14.16
CA ASP A 205 19.21 -20.11 14.03
C ASP A 205 18.64 -20.28 12.61
N TYR A 206 18.59 -19.19 11.84
CA TYR A 206 18.03 -19.14 10.49
C TYR A 206 19.08 -18.89 9.41
N THR A 207 20.15 -18.13 9.67
CA THR A 207 21.17 -17.81 8.66
C THR A 207 22.49 -17.37 9.32
N ASP A 208 23.62 -17.57 8.65
CA ASP A 208 24.89 -17.01 9.12
C ASP A 208 24.98 -15.49 8.83
N LEU A 209 25.82 -14.78 9.59
CA LEU A 209 25.92 -13.32 9.49
C LEU A 209 26.37 -12.83 8.09
N ASN A 210 27.19 -13.58 7.35
CA ASN A 210 27.60 -13.17 6.01
C ASN A 210 26.46 -13.32 5.00
N SER A 211 25.71 -14.41 5.10
CA SER A 211 24.50 -14.63 4.31
C SER A 211 23.43 -13.59 4.65
N PHE A 212 23.27 -13.23 5.92
CA PHE A 212 22.37 -12.16 6.31
C PHE A 212 22.76 -10.80 5.72
N GLU A 213 24.04 -10.40 5.77
CA GLU A 213 24.49 -9.15 5.15
C GLU A 213 24.23 -9.13 3.63
N LYS A 214 24.48 -10.25 2.92
CA LYS A 214 24.17 -10.38 1.49
C LYS A 214 22.67 -10.17 1.21
N TYR A 215 21.83 -10.75 2.05
CA TYR A 215 20.39 -10.61 1.94
C TYR A 215 19.94 -9.16 2.21
N MET A 216 20.53 -8.48 3.19
CA MET A 216 20.21 -7.08 3.49
C MET A 216 20.60 -6.14 2.34
N GLU A 217 21.73 -6.39 1.66
CA GLU A 217 22.08 -5.65 0.44
C GLU A 217 21.05 -5.88 -0.68
N PHE A 218 20.57 -7.11 -0.84
CA PHE A 218 19.52 -7.45 -1.80
C PHE A 218 18.17 -6.80 -1.48
N LEU A 219 17.82 -6.60 -0.20
CA LEU A 219 16.56 -5.96 0.21
C LEU A 219 16.54 -4.44 0.01
N LYS A 220 17.69 -3.77 -0.15
CA LYS A 220 17.76 -2.30 -0.27
C LYS A 220 16.88 -1.70 -1.37
N PRO A 221 16.79 -2.27 -2.59
CA PRO A 221 15.87 -1.76 -3.60
C PRO A 221 14.40 -1.87 -3.17
N TYR A 222 14.01 -3.00 -2.57
CA TYR A 222 12.64 -3.20 -2.06
C TYR A 222 12.29 -2.17 -0.97
N GLN A 223 13.24 -1.86 -0.08
CA GLN A 223 13.05 -0.84 0.96
C GLN A 223 12.74 0.56 0.39
N LYS A 224 13.29 0.89 -0.77
CA LYS A 224 13.05 2.19 -1.42
C LYS A 224 11.71 2.25 -2.12
N LEU A 225 11.21 1.12 -2.64
CA LEU A 225 10.03 1.10 -3.51
C LEU A 225 8.73 0.72 -2.79
N TRP A 226 8.78 -0.06 -1.70
CA TRP A 226 7.62 -0.80 -1.18
C TRP A 226 6.38 0.08 -0.97
N SER A 227 6.57 1.29 -0.42
CA SER A 227 5.47 2.18 -0.04
C SER A 227 4.73 2.75 -1.25
N GLU A 228 5.46 3.02 -2.34
CA GLU A 228 4.87 3.44 -3.60
C GLU A 228 4.20 2.26 -4.29
N ALA A 229 4.86 1.09 -4.30
CA ALA A 229 4.34 -0.10 -4.95
C ALA A 229 3.03 -0.58 -4.32
N ILE A 230 2.94 -0.65 -2.98
CA ILE A 230 1.72 -1.11 -2.31
C ILE A 230 0.56 -0.13 -2.49
N LEU A 231 0.83 1.18 -2.44
CA LEU A 231 -0.22 2.18 -2.66
C LEU A 231 -0.68 2.15 -4.11
N MET A 232 0.23 2.06 -5.08
CA MET A 232 -0.16 1.97 -6.49
C MET A 232 -0.90 0.67 -6.78
N ALA A 233 -0.45 -0.48 -6.26
CA ALA A 233 -1.19 -1.75 -6.39
C ALA A 233 -2.60 -1.66 -5.81
N SER A 234 -2.76 -0.97 -4.67
CA SER A 234 -4.08 -0.75 -4.06
C SER A 234 -4.97 0.12 -4.92
N LEU A 235 -4.43 1.20 -5.50
CA LEU A 235 -5.18 2.09 -6.39
C LEU A 235 -5.53 1.41 -7.70
N ASP A 236 -4.58 0.69 -8.32
CA ASP A 236 -4.80 -0.07 -9.55
C ASP A 236 -5.91 -1.11 -9.36
N PHE A 237 -5.85 -1.87 -8.26
CA PHE A 237 -6.92 -2.81 -7.90
C PHE A 237 -8.28 -2.10 -7.76
N LEU A 238 -8.35 -1.00 -7.00
CA LEU A 238 -9.60 -0.27 -6.79
C LEU A 238 -10.16 0.29 -8.09
N LEU A 239 -9.33 0.86 -8.95
CA LEU A 239 -9.76 1.53 -10.18
C LEU A 239 -10.09 0.53 -11.29
N ASN A 240 -9.19 -0.41 -11.55
CA ASN A 240 -9.23 -1.27 -12.72
C ASN A 240 -9.89 -2.63 -12.46
N THR A 241 -9.93 -3.09 -11.20
CA THR A 241 -10.59 -4.36 -10.84
C THR A 241 -11.95 -4.11 -10.19
N VAL A 242 -12.05 -3.19 -9.22
CA VAL A 242 -13.31 -2.92 -8.50
C VAL A 242 -14.16 -1.86 -9.19
N GLY A 243 -13.55 -0.87 -9.85
CA GLY A 243 -14.24 0.24 -10.50
C GLY A 243 -14.52 1.45 -9.59
N ILE A 244 -13.86 1.56 -8.43
CA ILE A 244 -14.04 2.67 -7.49
C ILE A 244 -13.10 3.83 -7.83
N GLN A 245 -13.66 5.02 -8.04
CA GLN A 245 -12.91 6.22 -8.45
C GLN A 245 -12.73 7.25 -7.34
N LYS A 246 -13.38 7.14 -6.19
CA LYS A 246 -13.20 8.07 -5.07
C LYS A 246 -12.56 7.36 -3.88
N VAL A 247 -11.30 7.69 -3.62
CA VAL A 247 -10.48 6.99 -2.64
C VAL A 247 -10.06 7.94 -1.52
N PHE A 248 -10.38 7.55 -0.29
CA PHE A 248 -9.95 8.22 0.92
C PHE A 248 -8.73 7.51 1.53
N TYR A 249 -7.94 8.26 2.29
CA TYR A 249 -6.77 7.75 2.99
C TYR A 249 -6.61 8.47 4.33
N HIS A 250 -6.15 7.77 5.36
CA HIS A 250 -5.93 8.39 6.67
C HIS A 250 -4.82 9.45 6.66
N SER A 251 -5.11 10.62 7.24
CA SER A 251 -4.07 11.44 7.85
C SER A 251 -3.52 10.80 9.12
N TYR A 252 -2.38 11.30 9.61
CA TYR A 252 -1.81 10.82 10.87
C TYR A 252 -2.78 11.04 12.04
N GLU A 253 -3.46 12.19 12.05
CA GLU A 253 -4.42 12.59 13.07
C GLU A 253 -5.67 11.70 13.03
N SER A 254 -6.24 11.51 11.83
CA SER A 254 -7.44 10.68 11.66
C SER A 254 -7.20 9.21 11.95
N GLY A 255 -6.06 8.64 11.53
CA GLY A 255 -5.71 7.25 11.83
C GLY A 255 -5.66 7.02 13.33
N ASN A 256 -5.02 7.91 14.08
CA ASN A 256 -4.98 7.83 15.54
C ASN A 256 -6.37 7.95 16.19
N HIS A 257 -7.21 8.84 15.66
CA HIS A 257 -8.55 9.10 16.20
C HIS A 257 -9.53 7.93 15.97
N PHE A 258 -9.69 7.50 14.72
CA PHE A 258 -10.70 6.50 14.34
C PHE A 258 -10.32 5.08 14.75
N LYS A 259 -9.01 4.75 14.70
CA LYS A 259 -8.47 3.48 15.21
C LYS A 259 -8.22 3.50 16.73
N GLN A 260 -8.39 4.65 17.39
CA GLN A 260 -8.19 4.84 18.83
C GLN A 260 -6.78 4.46 19.32
N LEU A 261 -5.75 4.79 18.53
CA LEU A 261 -4.37 4.46 18.86
C LEU A 261 -3.84 5.39 19.96
N ARG A 262 -3.44 4.80 21.09
CA ARG A 262 -2.92 5.55 22.26
C ARG A 262 -1.42 5.37 22.45
N TRP A 263 -0.93 4.13 22.43
CA TRP A 263 0.41 3.78 22.88
C TRP A 263 1.42 3.58 21.75
N SER A 264 0.98 3.01 20.62
CA SER A 264 1.80 2.83 19.43
C SER A 264 1.13 3.58 18.29
N LYS A 265 1.82 4.60 17.79
CA LYS A 265 1.34 5.43 16.67
C LYS A 265 2.11 5.02 15.41
N PRO A 266 1.47 5.04 14.23
CA PRO A 266 2.14 4.60 13.03
C PRO A 266 3.21 5.61 12.56
N PRO A 267 4.14 5.21 11.68
CA PRO A 267 5.12 6.13 11.12
C PRO A 267 4.46 7.33 10.42
N LYS A 268 4.73 8.56 10.91
CA LYS A 268 4.08 9.78 10.42
C LYS A 268 4.27 9.99 8.91
N SER A 269 5.40 9.57 8.34
CA SER A 269 5.70 9.72 6.91
C SER A 269 4.69 9.01 6.00
N LEU A 270 4.23 7.80 6.36
CA LEU A 270 3.23 7.03 5.60
C LEU A 270 1.86 7.70 5.55
N TYR A 271 1.56 8.54 6.54
CA TYR A 271 0.29 9.23 6.69
C TYR A 271 0.40 10.73 6.37
N THR A 272 1.53 11.18 5.83
CA THR A 272 1.75 12.60 5.48
C THR A 272 2.42 12.83 4.15
N GLN A 273 3.48 12.08 3.82
CA GLN A 273 4.25 12.27 2.59
C GLN A 273 3.72 11.39 1.45
N LEU A 274 3.46 10.11 1.72
CA LEU A 274 3.01 9.14 0.73
C LEU A 274 1.71 9.58 0.00
N PRO A 275 0.58 9.89 0.68
CA PRO A 275 -0.64 10.33 0.00
C PRO A 275 -0.42 11.59 -0.84
N LYS A 276 0.34 12.57 -0.32
CA LYS A 276 0.68 13.79 -1.07
C LYS A 276 1.49 13.52 -2.34
N ARG A 277 2.41 12.54 -2.32
CA ARG A 277 3.19 12.16 -3.50
C ARG A 277 2.31 11.65 -4.64
N PHE A 278 1.21 10.99 -4.29
CA PHE A 278 0.17 10.46 -5.18
C PHE A 278 -0.93 11.48 -5.50
N GLY A 279 -0.80 12.73 -5.04
CA GLY A 279 -1.73 13.81 -5.36
C GLY A 279 -2.98 13.89 -4.50
N PHE A 280 -3.10 13.05 -3.45
CA PHE A 280 -4.22 13.15 -2.53
C PHE A 280 -4.24 14.54 -1.87
N GLN A 281 -5.43 15.11 -1.78
CA GLN A 281 -5.68 16.40 -1.17
C GLN A 281 -6.30 16.22 0.21
N LYS A 282 -5.99 17.15 1.11
CA LYS A 282 -6.64 17.14 2.41
C LYS A 282 -8.10 17.56 2.29
N THR A 283 -8.99 16.91 3.02
CA THR A 283 -10.41 17.23 3.04
C THR A 283 -11.03 17.02 4.42
N LYS A 284 -12.09 17.78 4.71
CA LYS A 284 -12.97 17.54 5.86
C LYS A 284 -14.17 16.65 5.49
N GLU A 285 -14.36 16.38 4.21
CA GLU A 285 -15.37 15.45 3.73
C GLU A 285 -15.05 14.03 4.23
N MET A 286 -16.05 13.37 4.79
CA MET A 286 -15.95 12.00 5.28
C MET A 286 -16.60 11.06 4.27
N PRO A 287 -16.10 9.82 4.11
CA PRO A 287 -16.76 8.83 3.26
C PRO A 287 -18.22 8.67 3.65
N GLN A 288 -19.12 8.64 2.67
CA GLN A 288 -20.55 8.53 2.88
C GLN A 288 -20.89 7.23 3.63
N PHE A 289 -20.24 6.12 3.29
CA PHE A 289 -20.45 4.85 3.99
C PHE A 289 -19.99 4.87 5.46
N TRP A 290 -19.01 5.72 5.82
CA TRP A 290 -18.66 5.97 7.23
C TRP A 290 -19.70 6.80 7.96
N GLN A 291 -20.35 7.75 7.28
CA GLN A 291 -21.42 8.57 7.86
C GLN A 291 -22.69 7.76 8.14
N ASN A 292 -22.89 6.67 7.39
CA ASN A 292 -23.99 5.73 7.55
C ASN A 292 -23.75 4.70 8.66
N GLU A 293 -22.49 4.46 9.05
CA GLU A 293 -22.15 3.55 10.15
C GLU A 293 -22.34 4.25 11.50
N HIS A 294 -23.19 3.67 12.37
CA HIS A 294 -23.64 4.30 13.61
C HIS A 294 -22.48 4.70 14.56
N TYR A 295 -21.48 3.84 14.74
CA TYR A 295 -20.35 4.11 15.61
C TYR A 295 -19.44 5.23 15.04
N LEU A 296 -19.09 5.16 13.75
CA LEU A 296 -18.27 6.14 13.07
C LEU A 296 -18.98 7.49 12.98
N LYS A 297 -20.28 7.52 12.75
CA LYS A 297 -21.10 8.75 12.79
C LYS A 297 -20.92 9.52 14.10
N LYS A 298 -20.83 8.83 15.25
CA LYS A 298 -20.55 9.45 16.54
C LYS A 298 -19.11 9.97 16.63
N LYS A 299 -18.13 9.22 16.11
CA LYS A 299 -16.70 9.60 16.14
C LYS A 299 -16.36 10.75 15.21
N ILE A 300 -17.04 10.85 14.07
CA ILE A 300 -16.92 11.94 13.10
C ILE A 300 -17.32 13.27 13.76
N ARG A 301 -18.42 13.29 14.54
CA ARG A 301 -18.88 14.51 15.23
C ARG A 301 -17.86 15.13 16.17
N THR A 302 -16.91 14.33 16.67
CA THR A 302 -15.86 14.79 17.59
C THR A 302 -14.49 14.90 16.91
N PHE A 303 -14.41 14.73 15.59
CA PHE A 303 -13.17 14.81 14.85
C PHE A 303 -13.06 16.18 14.15
N GLU A 304 -12.07 16.98 14.54
CA GLU A 304 -11.84 18.32 13.98
C GLU A 304 -10.76 18.34 12.89
N GLY A 305 -10.13 17.19 12.63
CA GLY A 305 -9.04 17.07 11.67
C GLY A 305 -9.50 16.84 10.23
N GLU A 306 -8.55 16.49 9.38
CA GLU A 306 -8.75 16.24 7.95
C GLU A 306 -8.35 14.81 7.58
N LEU A 307 -8.93 14.28 6.52
CA LEU A 307 -8.51 13.08 5.81
C LEU A 307 -7.75 13.46 4.54
N TYR A 308 -7.24 12.48 3.82
CA TYR A 308 -6.83 12.61 2.43
C TYR A 308 -7.92 12.04 1.52
N CYS A 309 -8.15 12.67 0.37
CA CYS A 309 -9.04 12.19 -0.68
C CYS A 309 -8.39 12.39 -2.05
N PHE A 310 -8.60 11.43 -2.94
CA PHE A 310 -8.35 11.56 -4.37
C PHE A 310 -9.60 11.07 -5.10
N ASP A 311 -10.21 11.98 -5.87
CA ASP A 311 -11.26 11.64 -6.82
C ASP A 311 -10.60 11.49 -8.19
N PHE A 312 -10.74 10.34 -8.84
CA PHE A 312 -10.07 10.06 -10.10
C PHE A 312 -10.79 10.65 -11.31
N ARG A 313 -12.02 11.16 -11.15
CA ARG A 313 -12.86 11.75 -12.21
C ARG A 313 -12.39 13.14 -12.64
N LEU A 314 -12.28 13.39 -13.95
CA LEU A 314 -11.86 14.67 -14.53
C LEU A 314 -12.96 15.73 -14.61
#